data_AF-A0A2I0NW88-F1
#
_entry.id   AF-A0A2I0NW88-F1
#
_cell.length_a   1.000
_cell.length_b   1.000
_cell.length_c   1.000
_cell.angle_alpha   90.00
_cell.angle_beta   90.00
_cell.angle_gamma   90.00
#
_symmetry.space_group_name_H-M   'P 1'
#
loop_
_entity.id
_entity.type
_entity.pdbx_description
1 polymer ?
#
loop_
_entity_poly.entity_id
_entity_poly.type
_entity_poly.pdbx_seq_one_letter_code
_entity_poly.pdbx_strand_id
1 'polypeptide(L)'
;MPEPTPFEQPGPTKYCLFGCGTNGYNIILELLKEQERVMVVDKDESRVRHLRDQKYDAYQRDISSSDMLVGLPPFEIAFVMTGDGDANLAAVLIIKKRYPAVQVVVRSVDPVNGQKLTAAGAEFVLYPQEVVARSAILQIKKQHSSRISQRLFTLLAGWEGTLGIITHKNPDPDAISSALALAEIAKRANPKNLITRIFYEGNIGHQENRTFVNLLDIKMEHLTAEAMQQCNFLA
;
A
#
# COMPACT_ATOMS: atom_id res chain seq x y z
N MET A 1 -15.58 10.20 47.50
CA MET A 1 -15.22 10.66 46.15
C MET A 1 -14.17 9.71 45.62
N PRO A 2 -14.30 9.11 44.43
CA PRO A 2 -13.23 8.29 43.88
C PRO A 2 -12.05 9.19 43.53
N GLU A 3 -10.84 8.80 43.95
CA GLU A 3 -9.61 9.49 43.58
C GLU A 3 -9.40 9.44 42.06
N PRO A 4 -8.90 10.52 41.42
CA PRO A 4 -8.54 10.47 40.02
C PRO A 4 -7.41 9.46 39.82
N THR A 5 -7.68 8.41 39.06
CA THR A 5 -6.68 7.42 38.64
C THR A 5 -5.46 8.13 38.04
N PRO A 6 -4.23 7.79 38.45
CA PRO A 6 -3.02 8.38 37.89
C PRO A 6 -2.99 8.17 36.38
N PHE A 7 -2.61 9.21 35.64
CA PHE A 7 -2.31 9.13 34.21
C PHE A 7 -1.16 8.12 34.04
N GLU A 8 -1.45 6.91 33.52
CA GLU A 8 -0.43 5.90 33.21
C GLU A 8 0.61 6.55 32.29
N GLN A 9 1.89 6.49 32.68
CA GLN A 9 2.96 7.01 31.83
C GLN A 9 2.99 6.19 30.53
N PRO A 10 2.79 6.81 29.35
CA PRO A 10 2.75 6.06 28.11
C PRO A 10 4.11 5.43 27.82
N GLY A 11 4.11 4.16 27.42
CA GLY A 11 5.29 3.51 26.86
C GLY A 11 5.82 4.25 25.61
N PRO A 12 6.99 3.85 25.08
CA PRO A 12 7.61 4.53 23.95
C PRO A 12 6.62 4.61 22.78
N THR A 13 6.27 5.83 22.38
CA THR A 13 5.30 6.06 21.31
C THR A 13 6.05 6.33 20.02
N LYS A 14 5.95 5.41 19.06
CA LYS A 14 6.68 5.51 17.79
C LYS A 14 6.27 6.73 16.97
N TYR A 15 5.01 7.13 17.05
CA TYR A 15 4.41 8.18 16.21
C TYR A 15 3.99 9.41 17.02
N CYS A 16 4.35 10.60 16.51
CA CYS A 16 3.88 11.88 17.01
C CYS A 16 3.22 12.68 15.88
N LEU A 17 2.02 13.21 16.13
CA LEU A 17 1.21 13.97 15.17
C LEU A 17 1.08 15.41 15.64
N PHE A 18 1.66 16.32 14.87
CA PHE A 18 1.57 17.77 15.02
C PHE A 18 0.46 18.30 14.10
N GLY A 19 -0.69 18.64 14.69
CA GLY A 19 -1.88 19.12 14.01
C GLY A 19 -2.94 18.04 13.79
N CYS A 20 -3.99 18.07 14.60
CA CYS A 20 -5.15 17.20 14.50
C CYS A 20 -6.35 17.90 13.83
N GLY A 21 -6.13 18.40 12.61
CA GLY A 21 -7.22 18.70 11.70
C GLY A 21 -7.83 17.43 11.10
N THR A 22 -8.63 17.57 10.04
CA THR A 22 -9.24 16.42 9.34
C THR A 22 -8.22 15.37 8.90
N ASN A 23 -7.08 15.80 8.32
CA ASN A 23 -6.03 14.86 7.90
C ASN A 23 -5.37 14.15 9.08
N GLY A 24 -5.07 14.89 10.16
CA GLY A 24 -4.47 14.32 11.35
C GLY A 24 -5.36 13.26 12.00
N TYR A 25 -6.66 13.54 12.12
CA TYR A 25 -7.62 12.57 12.66
C TYR A 25 -7.72 11.29 11.81
N ASN A 26 -7.71 11.41 10.48
CA ASN A 26 -7.69 10.22 9.61
C ASN A 26 -6.40 9.40 9.77
N ILE A 27 -5.25 10.05 9.99
CA ILE A 27 -3.98 9.32 10.28
C ILE A 27 -4.10 8.55 11.59
N ILE A 28 -4.70 9.14 12.63
CA ILE A 28 -4.96 8.43 13.90
C ILE A 28 -5.79 7.17 13.65
N LEU A 29 -6.88 7.28 12.89
CA LEU A 29 -7.74 6.14 12.58
C LEU A 29 -7.04 5.03 11.80
N GLU A 30 -6.17 5.37 10.84
CA GLU A 30 -5.40 4.37 10.10
C GLU A 30 -4.36 3.67 10.99
N LEU A 31 -3.66 4.40 11.86
CA LEU A 31 -2.69 3.81 12.80
C LEU A 31 -3.36 2.87 13.80
N LEU A 32 -4.58 3.18 14.24
CA LEU A 32 -5.34 2.31 15.16
C LEU A 32 -5.72 0.97 14.55
N LYS A 33 -5.96 0.89 13.22
CA LYS A 33 -6.22 -0.39 12.55
C LYS A 33 -5.04 -1.34 12.64
N GLU A 34 -3.83 -0.78 12.67
CA GLU A 34 -2.56 -1.50 12.85
C GLU A 34 -2.19 -1.68 14.34
N GLN A 35 -3.08 -1.30 15.27
CA GLN A 35 -2.86 -1.36 16.73
C GLN A 35 -1.69 -0.49 17.22
N GLU A 36 -1.33 0.54 16.46
CA GLU A 36 -0.24 1.47 16.79
C GLU A 36 -0.75 2.64 17.63
N ARG A 37 0.05 3.08 18.61
CA ARG A 37 -0.24 4.27 19.43
C ARG A 37 0.34 5.52 18.79
N VAL A 38 -0.40 6.62 18.92
CA VAL A 38 0.01 7.93 18.39
C VAL A 38 -0.20 9.02 19.44
N MET A 39 0.85 9.81 19.63
CA MET A 39 0.80 11.03 20.42
C MET A 39 0.34 12.18 19.52
N VAL A 40 -0.51 13.07 20.05
CA VAL A 40 -1.09 14.16 19.28
C VAL A 40 -0.76 15.50 19.94
N VAL A 41 -0.39 16.48 19.13
CA VAL A 41 -0.09 17.85 19.55
C VAL A 41 -0.93 18.80 18.69
N ASP A 42 -1.77 19.62 19.33
CA ASP A 42 -2.57 20.64 18.63
C ASP A 42 -2.66 21.92 19.48
N LYS A 43 -2.84 23.07 18.82
CA LYS A 43 -3.01 24.36 19.49
C LYS A 43 -4.45 24.55 20.00
N ASP A 44 -5.42 23.90 19.35
CA ASP A 44 -6.83 23.99 19.67
C ASP A 44 -7.17 23.13 20.91
N GLU A 45 -7.47 23.82 22.00
CA GLU A 45 -7.80 23.18 23.28
C GLU A 45 -9.01 22.25 23.18
N SER A 46 -10.03 22.61 22.39
CA SER A 46 -11.26 21.84 22.28
C SER A 46 -10.98 20.47 21.64
N ARG A 47 -10.10 20.45 20.62
CA ARG A 47 -9.67 19.20 19.97
C ARG A 47 -8.83 18.34 20.90
N VAL A 48 -7.90 18.94 21.63
CA VAL A 48 -7.07 18.21 22.61
C VAL A 48 -7.92 17.59 23.70
N ARG A 49 -8.89 18.33 24.25
CA ARG A 49 -9.84 17.80 25.25
C ARG A 49 -10.63 16.62 24.69
N HIS A 50 -11.19 16.76 23.48
CA HIS A 50 -11.95 15.67 22.84
C HIS A 50 -11.11 14.40 22.61
N LEU A 51 -9.84 14.55 22.21
CA LEU A 51 -8.93 13.43 22.04
C LEU A 51 -8.61 12.75 23.38
N ARG A 52 -8.43 13.53 24.45
CA ARG A 52 -8.22 12.98 25.81
C ARG A 52 -9.44 12.23 26.32
N ASP A 53 -10.66 12.72 26.04
CA ASP A 53 -11.90 12.02 26.38
C ASP A 53 -11.98 10.65 25.68
N GLN A 54 -11.39 10.54 24.49
CA GLN A 54 -11.24 9.29 23.73
C GLN A 54 -10.00 8.47 24.14
N LYS A 55 -9.30 8.88 25.21
CA LYS A 55 -8.10 8.23 25.77
C LYS A 55 -6.86 8.27 24.87
N TYR A 56 -6.74 9.27 23.99
CA TYR A 56 -5.50 9.53 23.26
C TYR A 56 -4.53 10.40 24.06
N ASP A 57 -3.24 10.16 23.84
CA ASP A 57 -2.15 11.00 24.38
C ASP A 57 -2.07 12.33 23.64
N ALA A 58 -2.87 13.31 24.06
CA ALA A 58 -2.94 14.62 23.42
C ALA A 58 -2.37 15.76 24.28
N TYR A 59 -1.60 16.66 23.65
CA TYR A 59 -0.91 17.79 24.27
C TYR A 59 -1.30 19.10 23.60
N GLN A 60 -1.65 20.11 24.40
CA GLN A 60 -1.95 21.44 23.89
C GLN A 60 -0.65 22.26 23.75
N ARG A 61 -0.21 22.47 22.50
CA ARG A 61 0.98 23.26 22.18
C ARG A 61 0.83 23.93 20.82
N ASP A 62 1.46 25.10 20.68
CA ASP A 62 1.67 25.72 19.38
C ASP A 62 2.94 25.14 18.75
N ILE A 63 2.82 24.55 17.56
CA ILE A 63 3.92 23.92 16.83
C ILE A 63 4.88 24.93 16.20
N SER A 64 4.50 26.21 16.14
CA SER A 64 5.39 27.30 15.72
C SER A 64 6.32 27.76 16.85
N SER A 65 6.02 27.38 18.10
CA SER A 65 6.77 27.80 19.27
C SER A 65 7.98 26.90 19.54
N SER A 66 9.08 27.53 19.97
CA SER A 66 10.35 26.82 20.25
C SER A 66 10.27 25.79 21.38
N ASP A 67 9.25 25.89 22.25
CA ASP A 67 9.02 24.98 23.38
C ASP A 67 8.06 23.83 23.06
N MET A 68 7.63 23.67 21.79
CA MET A 68 6.66 22.65 21.38
C MET A 68 7.04 21.20 21.75
N LEU A 69 8.34 20.91 21.88
CA LEU A 69 8.86 19.57 22.20
C LEU A 69 9.10 19.34 23.70
N VAL A 70 8.96 20.38 24.53
CA VAL A 70 9.31 20.31 25.95
C VAL A 70 8.34 19.39 26.69
N GLY A 71 8.88 18.36 27.33
CA GLY A 71 8.13 17.38 28.11
C GLY A 71 7.40 16.32 27.28
N LEU A 72 7.57 16.30 25.95
CA LEU A 72 7.03 15.22 25.13
C LEU A 72 7.88 13.94 25.27
N PRO A 73 7.26 12.76 25.41
CA PRO A 73 7.95 11.48 25.28
C PRO A 73 8.70 11.35 23.94
N PRO A 74 9.76 10.53 23.87
CA PRO A 74 10.49 10.32 22.61
C PRO A 74 9.61 9.62 21.57
N PHE A 75 9.83 9.95 20.30
CA PHE A 75 9.18 9.37 19.13
C PHE A 75 10.17 9.20 17.98
N GLU A 76 9.84 8.34 17.03
CA GLU A 76 10.69 8.04 15.86
C GLU A 76 10.18 8.70 14.58
N ILE A 77 8.85 8.87 14.47
CA ILE A 77 8.18 9.40 13.28
C ILE A 77 7.28 10.57 13.68
N ALA A 78 7.45 11.71 13.02
CA ALA A 78 6.67 12.92 13.19
C ALA A 78 5.81 13.22 11.96
N PHE A 79 4.50 13.34 12.15
CA PHE A 79 3.56 13.83 11.14
C PHE A 79 3.23 15.29 11.41
N VAL A 80 3.59 16.21 10.51
CA VAL A 80 3.29 17.64 10.62
C VAL A 80 2.19 18.01 9.62
N MET A 81 0.94 18.06 10.08
CA MET A 81 -0.26 17.98 9.25
C MET A 81 -1.17 19.20 9.31
N THR A 82 -0.65 20.35 9.77
CA THR A 82 -1.46 21.58 9.86
C THR A 82 -1.71 22.21 8.49
N GLY A 83 -2.71 23.09 8.43
CA GLY A 83 -3.00 23.90 7.24
C GLY A 83 -2.12 25.14 7.09
N ASP A 84 -1.26 25.42 8.07
CA ASP A 84 -0.39 26.59 8.10
C ASP A 84 1.03 26.18 7.67
N GLY A 85 1.44 26.66 6.48
CA GLY A 85 2.73 26.29 5.88
C GLY A 85 3.93 26.81 6.68
N ASP A 86 3.82 28.00 7.27
CA ASP A 86 4.90 28.60 8.05
C ASP A 86 5.03 27.90 9.40
N ALA A 87 3.91 27.57 10.05
CA ALA A 87 3.93 26.75 11.26
C ALA A 87 4.51 25.34 11.00
N ASN A 88 4.18 24.74 9.85
CA ASN A 88 4.76 23.45 9.46
C ASN A 88 6.28 23.57 9.28
N LEU A 89 6.77 24.62 8.60
CA LEU A 89 8.20 24.84 8.40
C LEU A 89 8.94 25.03 9.73
N ALA A 90 8.39 25.85 10.63
CA ALA A 90 8.94 26.04 11.97
C ALA A 90 9.04 24.72 12.73
N ALA A 91 7.98 23.91 12.71
CA ALA A 91 7.96 22.61 13.39
C ALA A 91 9.02 21.65 12.84
N VAL A 92 9.17 21.55 11.50
CA VAL A 92 10.20 20.71 10.87
C VAL A 92 11.60 21.12 11.34
N LEU A 93 11.91 22.42 11.33
CA LEU A 93 13.21 22.94 11.76
C LEU A 93 13.49 22.63 13.24
N ILE A 94 12.49 22.80 14.10
CA ILE A 94 12.61 22.52 15.54
C ILE A 94 12.84 21.02 15.78
N ILE A 95 12.06 20.15 15.13
CA ILE A 95 12.18 18.69 15.24
C ILE A 95 13.56 18.24 14.76
N LYS A 96 13.99 18.66 13.57
CA LYS A 96 15.29 18.25 13.02
C LYS A 96 16.48 18.77 13.80
N LYS A 97 16.38 19.98 14.37
CA LYS A 97 17.42 20.53 15.24
C LYS A 97 17.57 19.75 16.54
N ARG A 98 16.46 19.33 17.15
CA ARG A 98 16.46 18.64 18.45
C ARG A 98 16.66 17.13 18.33
N TYR A 99 16.05 16.51 17.33
CA TYR A 99 16.03 15.08 17.07
C TYR A 99 16.36 14.80 15.59
N PRO A 100 17.64 14.83 15.20
CA PRO A 100 18.04 14.67 13.78
C PRO A 100 17.61 13.33 13.16
N ALA A 101 17.50 12.27 13.97
CA ALA A 101 17.14 10.93 13.54
C ALA A 101 15.63 10.71 13.31
N VAL A 102 14.77 11.60 13.78
CA VAL A 102 13.31 11.48 13.62
C VAL A 102 12.94 11.63 12.16
N GLN A 103 12.14 10.72 11.63
CA GLN A 103 11.57 10.86 10.28
C GLN A 103 10.38 11.82 10.31
N VAL A 104 10.37 12.80 9.42
CA VAL A 104 9.38 13.86 9.36
C VAL A 104 8.59 13.77 8.06
N VAL A 105 7.30 13.54 8.20
CA VAL A 105 6.31 13.60 7.11
C VAL A 105 5.52 14.88 7.29
N VAL A 106 5.51 15.76 6.29
CA VAL A 106 4.87 17.08 6.40
C VAL A 106 3.89 17.32 5.27
N ARG A 107 2.78 17.99 5.58
CA ARG A 107 1.80 18.44 4.60
C ARG A 107 2.25 19.75 3.95
N SER A 108 2.14 19.83 2.64
CA SER A 108 2.15 21.10 1.88
C SER A 108 0.96 21.18 0.94
N VAL A 109 0.54 22.40 0.60
CA VAL A 109 -0.49 22.67 -0.41
C VAL A 109 0.09 23.25 -1.70
N ASP A 110 1.34 23.72 -1.67
CA ASP A 110 2.03 24.27 -2.82
C ASP A 110 3.46 23.71 -2.94
N PRO A 111 3.96 23.48 -4.18
CA PRO A 111 5.29 22.91 -4.41
C PRO A 111 6.44 23.78 -3.90
N VAL A 112 6.28 25.12 -3.87
CA VAL A 112 7.34 26.05 -3.48
C VAL A 112 7.65 25.91 -1.99
N ASN A 113 6.62 25.92 -1.13
CA ASN A 113 6.78 25.62 0.29
C ASN A 113 7.18 24.17 0.52
N GLY A 114 6.74 23.25 -0.34
CA GLY A 114 7.20 21.87 -0.31
C GLY A 114 8.72 21.75 -0.46
N GLN A 115 9.33 22.50 -1.39
CA GLN A 115 10.80 22.54 -1.53
C GLN A 115 11.49 23.09 -0.28
N LYS A 116 10.94 24.14 0.34
CA LYS A 116 11.47 24.68 1.61
C LYS A 116 11.43 23.64 2.73
N LEU A 117 10.35 22.86 2.80
CA LEU A 117 10.18 21.81 3.80
C LEU A 117 11.17 20.67 3.62
N THR A 118 11.41 20.24 2.37
CA THR A 118 12.46 19.27 2.06
C THR A 118 13.84 19.82 2.43
N ALA A 119 14.14 21.08 2.10
CA ALA A 119 15.40 21.72 2.47
C ALA A 119 15.57 21.88 4.00
N ALA A 120 14.48 22.05 4.74
CA ALA A 120 14.47 22.05 6.20
C ALA A 120 14.69 20.67 6.82
N GLY A 121 14.70 19.61 6.01
CA GLY A 121 15.00 18.24 6.42
C GLY A 121 13.80 17.31 6.45
N ALA A 122 12.62 17.70 5.98
CA ALA A 122 11.50 16.76 5.91
C ALA A 122 11.76 15.63 4.89
N GLU A 123 11.67 14.38 5.34
CA GLU A 123 11.83 13.18 4.50
C GLU A 123 10.75 13.07 3.43
N PHE A 124 9.51 13.39 3.80
CA PHE A 124 8.37 13.26 2.89
C PHE A 124 7.47 14.49 2.96
N VAL A 125 7.19 15.06 1.79
CA VAL A 125 6.21 16.13 1.64
C VAL A 125 4.95 15.56 0.98
N LEU A 126 3.83 15.63 1.68
CA LEU A 126 2.53 15.18 1.20
C LEU A 126 1.74 16.36 0.64
N TYR A 127 1.32 16.23 -0.61
CA TYR A 127 0.41 17.16 -1.27
C TYR A 127 -0.99 16.53 -1.30
N PRO A 128 -1.94 16.96 -0.44
CA PRO A 128 -3.24 16.32 -0.34
C PRO A 128 -3.99 16.21 -1.67
N GLN A 129 -3.87 17.24 -2.52
CA GLN A 129 -4.51 17.27 -3.83
C GLN A 129 -3.95 16.19 -4.77
N GLU A 130 -2.64 16.00 -4.80
CA GLU A 130 -1.99 14.96 -5.61
C GLU A 130 -2.30 13.55 -5.09
N VAL A 131 -2.34 13.39 -3.77
CA VAL A 131 -2.68 12.11 -3.11
C VAL A 131 -4.11 11.71 -3.47
N VAL A 132 -5.06 12.64 -3.40
CA VAL A 132 -6.46 12.39 -3.78
C VAL A 132 -6.56 12.06 -5.27
N ALA A 133 -5.92 12.83 -6.15
CA ALA A 133 -5.93 12.56 -7.59
C ALA A 133 -5.35 11.18 -7.92
N ARG A 134 -4.22 10.81 -7.32
CA ARG A 134 -3.60 9.49 -7.49
C ARG A 134 -4.51 8.37 -6.99
N SER A 135 -5.16 8.57 -5.84
CA SER A 135 -6.11 7.60 -5.27
C SER A 135 -7.31 7.38 -6.18
N ALA A 136 -7.90 8.46 -6.72
CA ALA A 136 -9.03 8.38 -7.65
C ALA A 136 -8.70 7.57 -8.91
N ILE A 137 -7.54 7.83 -9.54
CA ILE A 137 -7.08 7.07 -10.70
C ILE A 137 -6.79 5.62 -10.34
N LEU A 138 -6.19 5.36 -9.18
CA LEU A 138 -5.91 4.00 -8.70
C LEU A 138 -7.21 3.20 -8.52
N GLN A 139 -8.26 3.80 -7.96
CA GLN A 139 -9.57 3.16 -7.79
C GLN A 139 -10.19 2.79 -9.14
N ILE A 140 -10.15 3.69 -10.12
CA ILE A 140 -10.66 3.42 -11.47
C ILE A 140 -9.88 2.29 -12.14
N LYS A 141 -8.54 2.30 -12.05
CA LYS A 141 -7.70 1.22 -12.60
C LYS A 141 -7.96 -0.12 -11.91
N LYS A 142 -8.08 -0.15 -10.58
CA LYS A 142 -8.44 -1.35 -9.82
C LYS A 142 -9.80 -1.89 -10.24
N GLN A 143 -10.81 -1.03 -10.38
CA GLN A 143 -12.13 -1.43 -10.82
C GLN A 143 -12.10 -2.01 -12.24
N HIS A 144 -11.38 -1.36 -13.17
CA HIS A 144 -11.28 -1.83 -14.55
C HIS A 144 -10.58 -3.21 -14.63
N SER A 145 -9.44 -3.36 -13.96
CA SER A 145 -8.71 -4.64 -13.87
C SER A 145 -9.55 -5.74 -13.22
N SER A 146 -10.31 -5.40 -12.17
CA SER A 146 -11.23 -6.34 -11.51
C SER A 146 -12.34 -6.81 -12.45
N ARG A 147 -12.91 -5.90 -13.27
CA ARG A 147 -13.93 -6.26 -14.27
C ARG A 147 -13.39 -7.19 -15.35
N ILE A 148 -12.18 -6.93 -15.86
CA ILE A 148 -11.53 -7.81 -16.84
C ILE A 148 -11.30 -9.19 -16.24
N SER A 149 -10.73 -9.23 -15.02
CA SER A 149 -10.46 -10.48 -14.29
C SER A 149 -11.74 -11.27 -14.06
N GLN A 150 -12.82 -10.60 -13.63
CA GLN A 150 -14.12 -11.23 -13.43
C GLN A 150 -14.69 -11.76 -14.75
N ARG A 151 -14.56 -11.02 -15.86
CA ARG A 151 -15.05 -11.47 -17.17
C ARG A 151 -14.31 -12.72 -17.64
N LEU A 152 -12.98 -12.76 -17.50
CA LEU A 152 -12.18 -13.94 -17.81
C LEU A 152 -12.61 -15.13 -16.93
N PHE A 153 -12.76 -14.90 -15.63
CA PHE A 153 -13.18 -15.95 -14.69
C PHE A 153 -14.57 -16.50 -15.03
N THR A 154 -15.54 -15.62 -15.32
CA THR A 154 -16.90 -16.02 -15.74
C THR A 154 -16.88 -16.79 -17.06
N LEU A 155 -16.04 -16.41 -18.03
CA LEU A 155 -15.90 -17.15 -19.29
C LEU A 155 -15.39 -18.56 -19.04
N LEU A 156 -14.29 -18.70 -18.29
CA LEU A 156 -13.69 -19.99 -17.96
C LEU A 156 -14.63 -20.87 -17.10
N ALA A 157 -15.38 -20.26 -16.18
CA ALA A 157 -16.38 -20.95 -15.36
C ALA A 157 -17.52 -21.57 -16.19
N GLY A 158 -17.85 -20.98 -17.35
CA GLY A 158 -18.91 -21.46 -18.24
C GLY A 158 -18.46 -22.45 -19.31
N TRP A 159 -17.16 -22.76 -19.42
CA TRP A 159 -16.62 -23.69 -20.40
C TRP A 159 -16.61 -25.12 -19.88
N GLU A 160 -16.91 -26.08 -20.75
CA GLU A 160 -16.86 -27.52 -20.45
C GLU A 160 -16.02 -28.24 -21.50
N GLY A 161 -15.10 -29.11 -21.06
CA GLY A 161 -14.19 -29.85 -21.93
C GLY A 161 -12.72 -29.49 -21.69
N THR A 162 -11.94 -29.39 -22.78
CA THR A 162 -10.49 -29.16 -22.71
C THR A 162 -10.10 -27.81 -23.28
N LEU A 163 -9.40 -26.99 -22.48
CA LEU A 163 -8.74 -25.75 -22.89
C LEU A 163 -7.27 -26.03 -23.23
N GLY A 164 -6.92 -25.87 -24.51
CA GLY A 164 -5.54 -25.89 -24.99
C GLY A 164 -4.94 -24.49 -24.95
N ILE A 165 -3.87 -24.30 -24.18
CA ILE A 165 -3.12 -23.04 -24.07
C ILE A 165 -1.86 -23.18 -24.91
N ILE A 166 -1.73 -22.41 -25.98
CA ILE A 166 -0.65 -22.57 -26.96
C ILE A 166 0.37 -21.45 -26.78
N THR A 167 1.60 -21.82 -26.40
CA THR A 167 2.70 -20.85 -26.34
C THR A 167 3.27 -20.58 -27.73
N HIS A 168 4.00 -19.48 -27.90
CA HIS A 168 4.77 -19.24 -29.12
C HIS A 168 5.92 -20.26 -29.29
N LYS A 169 6.50 -20.32 -30.49
CA LYS A 169 7.62 -21.21 -30.82
C LYS A 169 8.87 -20.87 -30.01
N ASN A 170 9.46 -21.89 -29.38
CA ASN A 170 10.59 -21.77 -28.44
C ASN A 170 10.26 -20.84 -27.25
N PRO A 171 9.31 -21.23 -26.37
CA PRO A 171 8.78 -20.34 -25.35
C PRO A 171 9.85 -19.88 -24.35
N ASP A 172 9.79 -18.60 -24.03
CA ASP A 172 10.57 -17.94 -22.98
C ASP A 172 9.91 -18.14 -21.59
N PRO A 173 10.59 -17.79 -20.49
CA PRO A 173 10.04 -17.93 -19.14
C PRO A 173 8.70 -17.21 -18.95
N ASP A 174 8.49 -16.09 -19.64
CA ASP A 174 7.26 -15.29 -19.55
C ASP A 174 6.07 -15.98 -20.23
N ALA A 175 6.28 -16.58 -21.40
CA ALA A 175 5.25 -17.39 -22.07
C ALA A 175 4.88 -18.62 -21.25
N ILE A 176 5.87 -19.32 -20.68
CA ILE A 176 5.66 -20.49 -19.80
C ILE A 176 4.87 -20.07 -18.55
N SER A 177 5.27 -18.97 -17.91
CA SER A 177 4.63 -18.45 -16.70
C SER A 177 3.20 -17.97 -16.96
N SER A 178 2.96 -17.31 -18.10
CA SER A 178 1.63 -16.85 -18.50
C SER A 178 0.69 -18.01 -18.80
N ALA A 179 1.20 -19.06 -19.47
CA ALA A 179 0.42 -20.26 -19.75
C ALA A 179 0.06 -21.02 -18.46
N LEU A 180 1.03 -21.16 -17.54
CA LEU A 180 0.80 -21.74 -16.22
C LEU A 180 -0.22 -20.92 -15.41
N ALA A 181 -0.10 -19.59 -15.41
CA ALA A 181 -1.02 -18.71 -14.71
C ALA A 181 -2.45 -18.85 -15.24
N LEU A 182 -2.63 -18.88 -16.57
CA LEU A 182 -3.94 -19.09 -17.17
C LEU A 182 -4.52 -20.47 -16.86
N ALA A 183 -3.69 -21.52 -16.88
CA ALA A 183 -4.11 -22.87 -16.51
C ALA A 183 -4.62 -22.92 -15.05
N GLU A 184 -3.89 -22.31 -14.12
CA GLU A 184 -4.27 -22.26 -12.72
C GLU A 184 -5.53 -21.39 -12.48
N ILE A 185 -5.69 -20.28 -13.20
CA ILE A 185 -6.91 -19.47 -13.18
C ILE A 185 -8.10 -20.30 -13.67
N ALA A 186 -7.98 -20.99 -14.80
CA ALA A 186 -9.03 -21.84 -15.37
C ALA A 186 -9.42 -22.98 -14.43
N LYS A 187 -8.43 -23.63 -13.79
CA LYS A 187 -8.66 -24.67 -12.79
C LYS A 187 -9.40 -24.16 -11.55
N ARG A 188 -9.11 -22.93 -11.10
CA ARG A 188 -9.86 -22.29 -10.00
C ARG A 188 -11.26 -21.86 -10.40
N ALA A 189 -11.43 -21.41 -11.65
CA ALA A 189 -12.72 -20.99 -12.18
C ALA A 189 -13.67 -22.17 -12.41
N ASN A 190 -13.15 -23.29 -12.93
CA ASN A 190 -13.93 -24.50 -13.18
C ASN A 190 -13.12 -25.76 -12.84
N PRO A 191 -13.09 -26.16 -11.56
CA PRO A 191 -12.27 -27.29 -11.12
C PRO A 191 -12.80 -28.67 -11.55
N LYS A 192 -14.03 -28.74 -12.07
CA LYS A 192 -14.71 -30.03 -12.33
C LYS A 192 -14.84 -30.34 -13.82
N ASN A 193 -15.16 -29.34 -14.63
CA ASN A 193 -15.61 -29.57 -16.01
C ASN A 193 -14.61 -29.03 -17.06
N LEU A 194 -13.54 -28.34 -16.64
CA LEU A 194 -12.55 -27.77 -17.55
C LEU A 194 -11.15 -28.34 -17.28
N ILE A 195 -10.60 -29.05 -18.25
CA ILE A 195 -9.23 -29.58 -18.22
C ILE A 195 -8.33 -28.63 -19.01
N THR A 196 -7.16 -28.29 -18.49
CA THR A 196 -6.20 -27.40 -19.16
C THR A 196 -4.99 -28.19 -19.65
N ARG A 197 -4.58 -27.96 -20.89
CA ARG A 197 -3.34 -28.52 -21.47
C ARG A 197 -2.50 -27.38 -22.01
N ILE A 198 -1.20 -27.37 -21.70
CA ILE A 198 -0.27 -26.35 -22.17
C ILE A 198 0.55 -26.96 -23.31
N PHE A 199 0.55 -26.31 -24.47
CA PHE A 199 1.27 -26.74 -25.65
C PHE A 199 2.39 -25.77 -26.02
N TYR A 200 3.48 -26.30 -26.54
CA TYR A 200 4.57 -25.52 -27.12
C TYR A 200 5.03 -26.07 -28.46
N GLU A 201 5.59 -25.18 -29.29
CA GLU A 201 6.23 -25.54 -30.56
C GLU A 201 7.74 -25.29 -30.48
N GLY A 202 8.54 -26.12 -31.16
CA GLY A 202 10.00 -26.01 -31.14
C GLY A 202 10.65 -26.56 -29.88
N ASN A 203 11.82 -26.05 -29.51
CA ASN A 203 12.60 -26.52 -28.36
C ASN A 203 12.57 -25.49 -27.24
N ILE A 204 12.44 -25.95 -25.99
CA ILE A 204 12.72 -25.14 -24.80
C ILE A 204 14.24 -24.98 -24.75
N GLY A 205 14.73 -23.94 -25.44
CA GLY A 205 16.11 -23.83 -25.91
C GLY A 205 17.15 -23.68 -24.80
N HIS A 206 16.88 -22.85 -23.80
CA HIS A 206 17.83 -22.57 -22.72
C HIS A 206 17.74 -23.61 -21.59
N GLN A 207 18.89 -24.02 -21.05
CA GLN A 207 18.95 -24.92 -19.89
C GLN A 207 18.17 -24.35 -18.69
N GLU A 208 18.15 -23.03 -18.55
CA GLU A 208 17.42 -22.31 -17.50
C GLU A 208 15.91 -22.53 -17.61
N ASN A 209 15.33 -22.36 -18.80
CA ASN A 209 13.90 -22.59 -19.03
C ASN A 209 13.51 -24.06 -18.81
N ARG A 210 14.38 -25.01 -19.20
CA ARG A 210 14.17 -26.44 -18.91
C ARG A 210 14.20 -26.73 -17.42
N THR A 211 15.13 -26.10 -16.70
CA THR A 211 15.23 -26.22 -15.24
C THR A 211 14.00 -25.64 -14.56
N PHE A 212 13.52 -24.48 -15.03
CA PHE A 212 12.30 -23.83 -14.54
C PHE A 212 11.06 -24.72 -14.68
N VAL A 213 10.85 -25.31 -15.86
CA VAL A 213 9.74 -26.24 -16.12
C VAL A 213 9.83 -27.47 -15.25
N ASN A 214 11.03 -28.06 -15.12
CA ASN A 214 11.23 -29.29 -14.33
C ASN A 214 11.08 -29.05 -12.83
N LEU A 215 11.62 -27.94 -12.31
CA LEU A 215 11.59 -27.62 -10.88
C LEU A 215 10.19 -27.28 -10.39
N LEU A 216 9.37 -26.67 -11.25
CA LEU A 216 7.97 -26.31 -10.97
C LEU A 216 6.96 -27.38 -11.43
N ASP A 217 7.42 -28.53 -11.95
CA ASP A 217 6.59 -29.62 -12.49
C ASP A 217 5.50 -29.12 -13.47
N ILE A 218 5.89 -28.21 -14.38
CA ILE A 218 4.96 -27.63 -15.35
C ILE A 218 4.71 -28.63 -16.47
N LYS A 219 3.48 -29.16 -16.53
CA LYS A 219 3.07 -30.12 -17.57
C LYS A 219 2.85 -29.40 -18.91
N MET A 220 3.85 -29.47 -19.78
CA MET A 220 3.80 -28.93 -21.13
C MET A 220 3.99 -30.06 -22.16
N GLU A 221 3.24 -29.97 -23.26
CA GLU A 221 3.23 -30.97 -24.33
C GLU A 221 3.64 -30.36 -25.67
N HIS A 222 4.29 -31.13 -26.54
CA HIS A 222 4.54 -30.66 -27.90
C HIS A 222 3.23 -30.51 -28.67
N LEU A 223 3.09 -29.41 -29.40
CA LEU A 223 1.91 -29.16 -30.23
C LEU A 223 1.85 -30.15 -31.39
N THR A 224 0.79 -30.98 -31.43
CA THR A 224 0.47 -31.87 -32.56
C THR A 224 -0.95 -31.59 -33.06
N ALA A 225 -1.20 -31.85 -34.35
CA ALA A 225 -2.52 -31.63 -34.95
C ALA A 225 -3.62 -32.45 -34.26
N GLU A 226 -3.29 -33.68 -33.85
CA GLU A 226 -4.20 -34.58 -33.12
C GLU A 226 -4.52 -34.07 -31.72
N ALA A 227 -3.51 -33.59 -30.97
CA ALA A 227 -3.72 -33.05 -29.63
C ALA A 227 -4.52 -31.73 -29.65
N MET A 228 -4.31 -30.91 -30.69
CA MET A 228 -5.10 -29.68 -30.88
C MET A 228 -6.57 -29.99 -31.18
N GLN A 229 -6.87 -31.02 -31.97
CA GLN A 229 -8.25 -31.44 -32.27
C GLN A 229 -9.02 -31.97 -31.03
N GLN A 230 -8.30 -32.41 -29.99
CA GLN A 230 -8.90 -32.86 -28.72
C GLN A 230 -9.27 -31.69 -27.80
N CYS A 231 -8.92 -30.45 -28.16
CA CYS A 231 -9.24 -29.26 -27.36
C CYS A 231 -10.55 -28.62 -27.85
N ASN A 232 -11.46 -28.35 -26.91
CA ASN A 232 -12.73 -27.66 -27.18
C ASN A 232 -12.53 -26.14 -27.31
N PHE A 233 -11.55 -25.61 -26.58
CA PHE A 233 -11.22 -24.19 -26.55
C PHE A 233 -9.71 -24.01 -26.71
N LEU A 234 -9.30 -22.92 -27.38
CA LEU A 234 -7.90 -22.57 -27.58
C LEU A 234 -7.64 -21.15 -27.05
N ALA A 235 -6.50 -20.97 -26.39
CA ALA A 235 -6.00 -19.70 -25.89
C ALA A 235 -4.55 -19.48 -26.30
#